data_AF-A0A075GU21-F1
#
_entry.id   AF-A0A075GU21-F1
#
_cell.length_a   1.000
_cell.length_b   1.000
_cell.length_c   1.000
_cell.angle_alpha   90.00
_cell.angle_beta   90.00
_cell.angle_gamma   90.00
#
_symmetry.space_group_name_H-M   'P 1'
#
loop_
_entity.id
_entity.type
_entity.pdbx_description
1 polymer ?
#
loop_
_entity_poly.entity_id
_entity_poly.type
_entity_poly.pdbx_seq_one_letter_code
_entity_poly.pdbx_strand_id
1 'polypeptide(L)'
;MSEDGVSPIIGTILILGIMVTITGTMLVWGIPQIQQSEAYAIYTSAQNNFLNFDADLDQVILQGTGSSRTSTVSFSSGTFVLRENLDEIRYYYTTVPWSDPKIIGVKTGSTTFAMTDSKAVVSDYSVSLTYPNGTSWTGTTSSRLVTGFPEIVYGVKATYTSTENTTQIGGFFVYGVDSLSYKYSSVSGVYKMRMFNGGLVSKEPGGNFFVSSQPLIRSIENSDSYDSLSLYQTDYDMALSSPKSVMAGNYNFEARNQGGTDNSVTIYSLRMGFTGDSSTALRSYYLSNWGFDSNTYYFSSSESTMAANMGFEEDIVYSQDAAFDFRILERTIHVTFNTR
;
A
#
# COMPACT_ATOMS: atom_id res chain seq x y z
N MET A 1 -49.90 -50.59 -46.40
CA MET A 1 -49.51 -49.18 -46.59
C MET A 1 -49.50 -48.51 -45.22
N SER A 2 -48.33 -48.34 -44.63
CA SER A 2 -48.12 -47.52 -43.42
C SER A 2 -46.60 -47.32 -43.25
N GLU A 3 -46.01 -46.47 -44.09
CA GLU A 3 -44.58 -46.12 -43.96
C GLU A 3 -44.31 -44.61 -44.18
N ASP A 4 -45.36 -43.78 -44.32
CA ASP A 4 -45.21 -42.35 -44.65
C ASP A 4 -45.37 -41.39 -43.46
N GLY A 5 -45.48 -41.90 -42.22
CA GLY A 5 -45.65 -41.07 -41.03
C GLY A 5 -44.38 -40.80 -40.20
N VAL A 6 -43.36 -41.65 -40.33
CA VAL A 6 -42.23 -41.70 -39.37
C VAL A 6 -41.06 -40.81 -39.79
N SER A 7 -40.84 -40.62 -41.11
CA SER A 7 -39.71 -39.83 -41.65
C SER A 7 -39.76 -38.33 -41.32
N PRO A 8 -40.93 -37.63 -41.38
CA PRO A 8 -40.97 -36.20 -41.06
C PRO A 8 -40.79 -35.92 -39.55
N ILE A 9 -41.30 -36.82 -38.72
CA ILE A 9 -41.23 -36.70 -37.25
C ILE A 9 -39.80 -36.88 -36.76
N ILE A 10 -39.08 -37.90 -37.25
CA ILE A 10 -37.67 -38.12 -36.90
C ILE A 10 -36.80 -36.95 -37.37
N GLY A 11 -37.04 -36.44 -38.59
CA GLY A 11 -36.33 -35.26 -39.11
C GLY A 11 -36.53 -34.02 -38.24
N THR A 12 -37.76 -33.81 -37.74
CA THR A 12 -38.10 -32.66 -36.88
C THR A 12 -37.46 -32.78 -35.49
N ILE A 13 -37.46 -33.98 -34.90
CA ILE A 13 -36.81 -34.26 -33.61
C ILE A 13 -35.28 -34.09 -33.73
N LEU A 14 -34.68 -34.52 -34.84
CA LEU A 14 -33.26 -34.37 -35.08
C LEU A 14 -32.85 -32.89 -35.22
N ILE A 15 -33.63 -32.10 -35.96
CA ILE A 15 -33.39 -30.65 -36.12
C ILE A 15 -33.55 -29.93 -34.78
N LEU A 16 -34.59 -30.25 -34.01
CA LEU A 16 -34.76 -29.71 -32.67
C LEU A 16 -33.60 -30.09 -31.75
N GLY A 17 -33.14 -31.34 -31.78
CA GLY A 17 -31.98 -31.80 -31.02
C GLY A 17 -30.71 -31.03 -31.36
N ILE A 18 -30.43 -30.84 -32.65
CA ILE A 18 -29.27 -30.05 -33.11
C ILE A 18 -29.41 -28.58 -32.69
N MET A 19 -30.57 -27.95 -32.87
CA MET A 19 -30.80 -26.57 -32.45
C MET A 19 -30.61 -26.39 -30.94
N VAL A 20 -31.12 -27.30 -30.12
CA VAL A 20 -30.96 -27.25 -28.66
C VAL A 20 -29.51 -27.45 -28.26
N THR A 21 -28.78 -28.33 -28.94
CA THR A 21 -27.35 -28.57 -28.65
C THR A 21 -26.51 -27.35 -29.04
N ILE A 22 -26.73 -26.76 -30.23
CA ILE A 22 -26.03 -25.55 -30.67
C ILE A 22 -26.34 -24.36 -29.76
N THR A 23 -27.63 -24.11 -29.49
CA THR A 23 -28.04 -23.02 -28.60
C THR A 23 -27.50 -23.24 -27.18
N GLY A 24 -27.55 -24.47 -26.68
CA GLY A 24 -27.00 -24.84 -25.36
C GLY A 24 -25.49 -24.60 -25.28
N THR A 25 -24.71 -25.06 -26.26
CA THR A 25 -23.27 -24.82 -26.31
C THR A 25 -22.92 -23.33 -26.44
N MET A 26 -23.66 -22.56 -27.26
CA MET A 26 -23.49 -21.12 -27.37
C MET A 26 -23.86 -20.37 -26.09
N LEU A 27 -24.89 -20.79 -25.37
CA LEU A 27 -25.25 -20.17 -24.08
C LEU A 27 -24.19 -20.46 -23.01
N VAL A 28 -23.69 -21.69 -22.96
CA VAL A 28 -22.65 -22.10 -21.99
C VAL A 28 -21.33 -21.37 -22.22
N TRP A 29 -20.98 -21.04 -23.47
CA TRP A 29 -19.74 -20.32 -23.79
C TRP A 29 -19.91 -18.81 -23.84
N GLY A 30 -21.04 -18.34 -24.38
CA GLY A 30 -21.33 -16.93 -24.60
C GLY A 30 -21.70 -16.18 -23.33
N ILE A 31 -22.48 -16.78 -22.42
CA ILE A 31 -22.88 -16.10 -21.17
C ILE A 31 -21.67 -15.76 -20.29
N PRO A 32 -20.71 -16.68 -20.04
CA PRO A 32 -19.51 -16.33 -19.27
C PRO A 32 -18.68 -15.22 -19.92
N GLN A 33 -18.53 -15.21 -21.25
CA GLN A 33 -17.79 -14.15 -21.94
C GLN A 33 -18.48 -12.78 -21.82
N ILE A 34 -19.80 -12.74 -21.99
CA ILE A 34 -20.58 -11.50 -21.84
C ILE A 34 -20.47 -10.97 -20.41
N GLN A 35 -20.63 -11.84 -19.42
CA GLN A 35 -20.52 -11.44 -18.00
C GLN A 35 -19.09 -11.01 -17.63
N GLN A 36 -18.06 -11.62 -18.23
CA GLN A 36 -16.68 -11.17 -18.07
C GLN A 36 -16.46 -9.77 -18.63
N SER A 37 -16.99 -9.51 -19.84
CA SER A 37 -16.92 -8.19 -20.47
C SER A 37 -17.67 -7.13 -19.67
N GLU A 38 -18.85 -7.46 -19.14
CA GLU A 38 -19.65 -6.57 -18.29
C GLU A 38 -18.90 -6.24 -16.98
N ALA A 39 -18.35 -7.26 -16.32
CA ALA A 39 -17.58 -7.08 -15.09
C ALA A 39 -16.34 -6.20 -15.31
N TYR A 40 -15.63 -6.40 -16.42
CA TYR A 40 -14.49 -5.57 -16.78
C TYR A 40 -14.90 -4.12 -17.06
N ALA A 41 -16.00 -3.89 -17.79
CA ALA A 41 -16.51 -2.54 -18.05
C ALA A 41 -16.91 -1.81 -16.75
N ILE A 42 -17.55 -2.51 -15.81
CA ILE A 42 -17.86 -1.97 -14.47
C ILE A 42 -16.59 -1.58 -13.74
N TYR A 43 -15.58 -2.45 -13.74
CA TYR A 43 -14.29 -2.18 -13.11
C TYR A 43 -13.59 -0.95 -13.74
N THR A 44 -13.47 -0.89 -15.07
CA THR A 44 -12.84 0.24 -15.76
C THR A 44 -13.60 1.55 -15.50
N SER A 45 -14.93 1.52 -15.45
CA SER A 45 -15.72 2.70 -15.07
C SER A 45 -15.42 3.15 -13.65
N ALA A 46 -15.33 2.23 -12.69
CA ALA A 46 -14.99 2.56 -11.31
C ALA A 46 -13.55 3.09 -11.21
N GLN A 47 -12.59 2.47 -11.92
CA GLN A 47 -11.20 2.91 -11.97
C GLN A 47 -11.08 4.34 -12.48
N ASN A 48 -11.75 4.69 -13.58
CA ASN A 48 -11.75 6.07 -14.09
C ASN A 48 -12.29 7.08 -13.08
N ASN A 49 -13.32 6.72 -12.31
CA ASN A 49 -13.82 7.58 -11.25
C ASN A 49 -12.82 7.73 -10.10
N PHE A 50 -12.10 6.66 -9.73
CA PHE A 50 -11.02 6.75 -8.75
C PHE A 50 -9.85 7.58 -9.24
N LEU A 51 -9.46 7.49 -10.52
CA LEU A 51 -8.41 8.32 -11.09
C LEU A 51 -8.78 9.80 -11.08
N ASN A 52 -10.05 10.14 -11.36
CA ASN A 52 -10.52 11.52 -11.23
C ASN A 52 -10.51 11.99 -9.76
N PHE A 53 -10.96 11.15 -8.84
CA PHE A 53 -10.93 11.46 -7.42
C PHE A 53 -9.50 11.60 -6.88
N ASP A 54 -8.58 10.78 -7.35
CA ASP A 54 -7.15 10.83 -7.05
C ASP A 54 -6.54 12.17 -7.50
N ALA A 55 -6.84 12.61 -8.72
CA ALA A 55 -6.40 13.92 -9.22
C ALA A 55 -6.94 15.10 -8.40
N ASP A 56 -8.19 15.00 -7.91
CA ASP A 56 -8.75 16.01 -7.01
C ASP A 56 -8.08 15.96 -5.63
N LEU A 57 -7.78 14.76 -5.12
CA LEU A 57 -7.07 14.55 -3.87
C LEU A 57 -5.64 15.09 -3.93
N ASP A 58 -4.93 14.90 -5.03
CA ASP A 58 -3.60 15.48 -5.24
C ASP A 58 -3.62 16.99 -5.07
N GLN A 59 -4.63 17.66 -5.63
CA GLN A 59 -4.77 19.10 -5.43
C GLN A 59 -5.01 19.45 -3.97
N VAL A 60 -5.87 18.71 -3.26
CA VAL A 60 -6.15 18.91 -1.83
C VAL A 60 -4.88 18.70 -0.97
N ILE A 61 -4.11 17.65 -1.28
CA ILE A 61 -2.87 17.29 -0.61
C ILE A 61 -1.81 18.38 -0.83
N LEU A 62 -1.65 18.84 -2.08
CA LEU A 62 -0.64 19.81 -2.48
C LEU A 62 -0.96 21.25 -2.05
N GLN A 63 -2.22 21.64 -2.01
CA GLN A 63 -2.63 22.97 -1.56
C GLN A 63 -2.49 23.14 -0.05
N GLY A 64 -2.45 22.04 0.70
CA GLY A 64 -2.19 22.04 2.13
C GLY A 64 -3.44 22.23 3.01
N THR A 65 -3.20 22.45 4.30
CA THR A 65 -4.21 22.46 5.35
C THR A 65 -5.36 23.44 5.04
N GLY A 66 -6.59 22.97 5.19
CA GLY A 66 -7.80 23.76 4.95
C GLY A 66 -8.30 23.71 3.50
N SER A 67 -7.51 23.20 2.56
CA SER A 67 -8.00 22.93 1.20
C SER A 67 -9.08 21.84 1.23
N SER A 68 -10.11 22.00 0.41
CA SER A 68 -11.10 20.97 0.16
C SER A 68 -11.54 20.93 -1.30
N ARG A 69 -11.94 19.75 -1.74
CA ARG A 69 -12.55 19.50 -3.04
C ARG A 69 -13.76 18.61 -2.88
N THR A 70 -14.73 18.80 -3.77
CA THR A 70 -15.89 17.91 -3.87
C THR A 70 -15.90 17.28 -5.25
N SER A 71 -15.90 15.96 -5.28
CA SER A 71 -15.90 15.15 -6.50
C SER A 71 -17.17 14.31 -6.54
N THR A 72 -17.84 14.26 -7.69
CA THR A 72 -18.92 13.29 -7.88
C THR A 72 -18.31 11.98 -8.35
N VAL A 73 -18.59 10.90 -7.63
CA VAL A 73 -18.15 9.55 -7.97
C VAL A 73 -19.37 8.65 -8.00
N SER A 74 -19.45 7.88 -9.07
CA SER A 74 -20.57 6.98 -9.34
C SER A 74 -20.08 5.55 -9.41
N PHE A 75 -20.73 4.65 -8.67
CA PHE A 75 -20.45 3.22 -8.73
C PHE A 75 -21.67 2.47 -9.24
N SER A 76 -21.51 1.72 -10.33
CA SER A 76 -22.55 0.83 -10.84
C SER A 76 -22.66 -0.46 -10.00
N SER A 77 -21.55 -0.91 -9.42
CA SER A 77 -21.48 -2.08 -8.54
C SER A 77 -20.29 -1.98 -7.58
N GLY A 78 -20.14 -2.96 -6.70
CA GLY A 78 -19.05 -3.05 -5.74
C GLY A 78 -19.29 -2.29 -4.44
N THR A 79 -18.26 -2.26 -3.61
CA THR A 79 -18.30 -1.67 -2.27
C THR A 79 -17.03 -0.87 -2.05
N PHE A 80 -17.20 0.40 -1.73
CA PHE A 80 -16.15 1.23 -1.19
C PHE A 80 -16.17 1.13 0.35
N VAL A 81 -15.00 1.07 0.96
CA VAL A 81 -14.85 0.85 2.40
C VAL A 81 -13.61 1.57 2.93
N LEU A 82 -13.76 2.19 4.10
CA LEU A 82 -12.64 2.57 4.95
C LEU A 82 -12.17 1.33 5.72
N ARG A 83 -10.98 0.83 5.40
CA ARG A 83 -10.37 -0.34 6.02
C ARG A 83 -9.71 0.01 7.35
N GLU A 84 -9.77 -0.94 8.28
CA GLU A 84 -9.01 -0.88 9.55
C GLU A 84 -7.79 -1.80 9.52
N ASN A 85 -7.84 -2.90 8.74
CA ASN A 85 -6.66 -3.74 8.45
C ASN A 85 -5.92 -3.17 7.25
N LEU A 86 -5.01 -2.24 7.52
CA LEU A 86 -4.20 -1.51 6.54
C LEU A 86 -2.98 -2.34 6.10
N ASP A 87 -2.55 -2.14 4.87
CA ASP A 87 -1.19 -2.49 4.48
C ASP A 87 -0.20 -1.55 5.19
N GLU A 88 1.03 -1.99 5.42
CA GLU A 88 2.04 -1.26 6.19
C GLU A 88 3.21 -0.83 5.33
N ILE A 89 3.66 0.40 5.53
CA ILE A 89 4.91 0.94 5.00
C ILE A 89 5.83 1.35 6.14
N ARG A 90 7.11 1.01 6.00
CA ARG A 90 8.16 1.32 6.96
C ARG A 90 9.26 2.08 6.26
N TYR A 91 9.65 3.22 6.83
CA TYR A 91 10.78 4.00 6.35
C TYR A 91 11.89 3.89 7.39
N TYR A 92 13.03 3.32 7.03
CA TYR A 92 14.23 3.31 7.84
C TYR A 92 15.23 4.27 7.21
N TYR A 93 15.87 5.09 8.02
CA TYR A 93 16.81 6.09 7.51
C TYR A 93 18.10 6.10 8.32
N THR A 94 19.21 6.37 7.64
CA THR A 94 20.53 6.44 8.26
C THR A 94 21.13 7.82 8.05
N THR A 95 21.49 8.50 9.14
CA THR A 95 21.98 9.89 9.19
C THR A 95 23.50 9.99 9.13
N VAL A 96 24.22 8.86 9.12
CA VAL A 96 25.69 8.81 9.10
C VAL A 96 26.21 7.86 8.02
N PRO A 97 27.36 8.14 7.39
CA PRO A 97 27.89 7.31 6.31
C PRO A 97 28.62 6.05 6.80
N TRP A 98 29.05 6.02 8.06
CA TRP A 98 29.94 4.99 8.60
C TRP A 98 29.22 3.81 9.27
N SER A 99 27.89 3.85 9.42
CA SER A 99 27.07 2.74 9.92
C SER A 99 26.02 2.33 8.88
N ASP A 100 25.58 1.09 8.92
CA ASP A 100 24.48 0.55 8.13
C ASP A 100 23.60 -0.35 9.01
N PRO A 101 22.57 0.19 9.65
CA PRO A 101 21.69 -0.55 10.55
C PRO A 101 20.89 -1.64 9.81
N LYS A 102 21.16 -2.89 10.14
CA LYS A 102 20.35 -4.05 9.75
C LYS A 102 19.27 -4.29 10.80
N ILE A 103 18.01 -4.05 10.40
CA ILE A 103 16.82 -4.20 11.24
C ILE A 103 15.85 -5.22 10.62
N ILE A 104 15.27 -6.12 11.42
CA ILE A 104 14.14 -6.99 11.00
C ILE A 104 13.14 -7.17 12.13
N GLY A 105 11.88 -7.45 11.81
CA GLY A 105 10.81 -7.73 12.77
C GLY A 105 10.06 -6.49 13.26
N VAL A 106 10.29 -5.33 12.66
CA VAL A 106 9.49 -4.13 12.90
C VAL A 106 8.21 -4.28 12.09
N LYS A 107 7.09 -4.52 12.76
CA LYS A 107 5.74 -4.53 12.16
C LYS A 107 4.70 -4.27 13.24
N THR A 108 3.54 -3.78 12.85
CA THR A 108 2.40 -3.58 13.74
C THR A 108 2.09 -4.85 14.54
N GLY A 109 1.88 -4.69 15.85
CA GLY A 109 1.68 -5.78 16.81
C GLY A 109 2.97 -6.42 17.34
N SER A 110 4.16 -6.04 16.85
CA SER A 110 5.42 -6.59 17.38
C SER A 110 5.84 -5.91 18.68
N THR A 111 6.39 -6.70 19.60
CA THR A 111 6.98 -6.27 20.88
C THR A 111 8.48 -6.57 20.96
N THR A 112 9.04 -7.06 19.86
CA THR A 112 10.47 -7.36 19.72
C THR A 112 10.88 -7.20 18.27
N PHE A 113 12.05 -6.61 18.03
CA PHE A 113 12.70 -6.59 16.72
C PHE A 113 14.21 -6.82 16.88
N ALA A 114 14.86 -7.28 15.82
CA ALA A 114 16.30 -7.48 15.80
C ALA A 114 16.99 -6.31 15.11
N MET A 115 18.15 -5.91 15.65
CA MET A 115 18.94 -4.80 15.13
C MET A 115 20.43 -5.04 15.36
N THR A 116 21.24 -4.80 14.33
CA THR A 116 22.71 -4.82 14.40
C THR A 116 23.29 -3.89 13.33
N ASP A 117 24.59 -3.62 13.37
CA ASP A 117 25.28 -2.84 12.35
C ASP A 117 25.92 -3.77 11.31
N SER A 118 25.57 -3.66 10.04
CA SER A 118 26.18 -4.45 8.96
C SER A 118 27.67 -4.15 8.79
N LYS A 119 28.11 -2.94 9.16
CA LYS A 119 29.52 -2.51 9.12
C LYS A 119 30.30 -2.86 10.38
N ALA A 120 29.64 -3.43 11.40
CA ALA A 120 30.23 -3.78 12.69
C ALA A 120 31.01 -2.65 13.38
N VAL A 121 30.64 -1.39 13.13
CA VAL A 121 31.20 -0.20 13.78
C VAL A 121 30.49 0.07 15.09
N VAL A 122 29.19 -0.23 15.16
CA VAL A 122 28.38 -0.01 16.37
C VAL A 122 28.07 -1.34 17.03
N SER A 123 28.55 -1.48 18.27
CA SER A 123 28.33 -2.65 19.11
C SER A 123 26.86 -2.75 19.54
N ASP A 124 26.36 -1.70 20.20
CA ASP A 124 24.99 -1.59 20.68
C ASP A 124 24.38 -0.21 20.41
N TYR A 125 23.08 -0.20 20.14
CA TYR A 125 22.25 0.98 19.94
C TYR A 125 21.39 1.27 21.18
N SER A 126 21.23 2.55 21.50
CA SER A 126 20.14 3.03 22.35
C SER A 126 18.97 3.42 21.45
N VAL A 127 17.82 2.82 21.68
CA VAL A 127 16.60 3.00 20.88
C VAL A 127 15.58 3.78 21.69
N SER A 128 14.99 4.80 21.06
CA SER A 128 13.85 5.55 21.58
C SER A 128 12.67 5.38 20.64
N LEU A 129 11.56 4.87 21.15
CA LEU A 129 10.28 4.75 20.44
C LEU A 129 9.32 5.83 20.95
N THR A 130 8.72 6.57 20.03
CA THR A 130 7.67 7.56 20.31
C THR A 130 6.38 7.07 19.66
N TYR A 131 5.35 6.92 20.48
CA TYR A 131 4.03 6.44 20.06
C TYR A 131 3.13 7.62 19.67
N PRO A 132 2.11 7.40 18.82
CA PRO A 132 1.20 8.46 18.37
C PRO A 132 0.40 9.09 19.53
N ASN A 133 0.24 8.39 20.66
CA ASN A 133 -0.39 8.91 21.87
C ASN A 133 0.53 9.83 22.70
N GLY A 134 1.76 10.09 22.25
CA GLY A 134 2.76 10.91 22.94
C GLY A 134 3.57 10.17 24.01
N THR A 135 3.29 8.90 24.27
CA THR A 135 4.13 8.09 25.16
C THR A 135 5.44 7.73 24.47
N SER A 136 6.49 7.52 25.27
CA SER A 136 7.78 7.08 24.75
C SER A 136 8.31 5.90 25.55
N TRP A 137 9.13 5.09 24.88
CA TRP A 137 9.85 3.98 25.47
C TRP A 137 11.31 4.07 25.06
N THR A 138 12.22 3.73 25.96
CA THR A 138 13.64 3.64 25.66
C THR A 138 14.20 2.30 26.09
N GLY A 139 15.17 1.81 25.33
CA GLY A 139 15.89 0.59 25.64
C GLY A 139 17.16 0.50 24.82
N THR A 140 17.87 -0.61 24.96
CA THR A 140 19.10 -0.87 24.19
C THR A 140 18.95 -2.12 23.35
N THR A 141 19.74 -2.23 22.29
CA THR A 141 19.96 -3.53 21.66
C THR A 141 20.80 -4.36 22.62
N SER A 142 20.27 -5.45 23.13
CA SER A 142 21.03 -6.44 23.90
C SER A 142 20.99 -7.74 23.14
N SER A 143 22.16 -8.34 22.87
CA SER A 143 22.25 -9.54 22.02
C SER A 143 21.57 -9.38 20.65
N ARG A 144 21.68 -8.18 20.05
CA ARG A 144 21.06 -7.80 18.75
C ARG A 144 19.53 -7.76 18.75
N LEU A 145 18.90 -7.72 19.92
CA LEU A 145 17.45 -7.64 20.08
C LEU A 145 17.05 -6.39 20.86
N VAL A 146 15.93 -5.81 20.46
CA VAL A 146 15.21 -4.80 21.22
C VAL A 146 13.91 -5.46 21.69
N THR A 147 13.66 -5.47 22.99
CA THR A 147 12.53 -6.19 23.62
C THR A 147 11.89 -5.34 24.70
N GLY A 148 10.65 -5.64 25.06
CA GLY A 148 10.00 -5.06 26.25
C GLY A 148 9.39 -3.69 26.01
N PHE A 149 9.23 -3.30 24.74
CA PHE A 149 8.43 -2.15 24.34
C PHE A 149 6.96 -2.54 24.11
N PRO A 150 6.01 -1.61 24.31
CA PRO A 150 4.60 -1.81 23.94
C PRO A 150 4.43 -2.18 22.45
N GLU A 151 3.35 -2.86 22.07
CA GLU A 151 3.13 -3.24 20.66
C GLU A 151 3.29 -2.06 19.70
N ILE A 152 4.07 -2.25 18.62
CA ILE A 152 4.19 -1.26 17.55
C ILE A 152 2.81 -1.03 16.93
N VAL A 153 2.45 0.23 16.73
CA VAL A 153 1.22 0.67 16.06
C VAL A 153 1.57 1.67 14.95
N TYR A 154 0.63 1.93 14.06
CA TYR A 154 0.80 2.96 13.02
C TYR A 154 1.05 4.33 13.66
N GLY A 155 2.00 5.08 13.09
CA GLY A 155 2.46 6.37 13.60
C GLY A 155 3.62 6.28 14.60
N VAL A 156 4.11 5.08 14.95
CA VAL A 156 5.31 4.93 15.78
C VAL A 156 6.53 5.48 15.03
N LYS A 157 7.31 6.30 15.74
CA LYS A 157 8.58 6.88 15.30
C LYS A 157 9.68 6.36 16.19
N ALA A 158 10.79 5.94 15.61
CA ALA A 158 11.94 5.47 16.34
C ALA A 158 13.18 6.30 15.98
N THR A 159 14.04 6.51 16.97
CA THR A 159 15.41 6.98 16.76
C THR A 159 16.37 6.01 17.43
N TYR A 160 17.53 5.81 16.81
CA TYR A 160 18.58 4.99 17.37
C TYR A 160 19.92 5.74 17.37
N THR A 161 20.58 5.69 18.52
CA THR A 161 21.88 6.33 18.77
C THR A 161 22.92 5.29 19.19
N SER A 162 24.20 5.55 18.92
CA SER A 162 25.27 4.67 19.43
C SER A 162 25.37 4.80 20.95
N THR A 163 25.50 3.65 21.63
CA THR A 163 25.75 3.62 23.08
C THR A 163 27.14 4.14 23.47
N GLU A 164 28.10 4.14 22.54
CA GLU A 164 29.48 4.52 22.80
C GLU A 164 29.71 6.04 22.70
N ASN A 165 29.11 6.68 21.69
CA ASN A 165 29.38 8.09 21.37
C ASN A 165 28.13 8.98 21.27
N THR A 166 26.96 8.45 21.63
CA THR A 166 25.64 9.12 21.65
C THR A 166 25.19 9.76 20.33
N THR A 167 25.91 9.51 19.24
CA THR A 167 25.57 10.04 17.92
C THR A 167 24.30 9.36 17.41
N GLN A 168 23.33 10.15 16.92
CA GLN A 168 22.17 9.61 16.23
C GLN A 168 22.59 9.04 14.89
N ILE A 169 22.35 7.74 14.72
CA ILE A 169 22.72 6.99 13.52
C ILE A 169 21.55 6.93 12.55
N GLY A 170 20.32 7.03 13.05
CA GLY A 170 19.14 6.97 12.22
C GLY A 170 17.85 6.78 13.00
N GLY A 171 16.85 6.25 12.31
CA GLY A 171 15.55 5.97 12.90
C GLY A 171 14.64 5.23 11.92
N PHE A 172 13.40 5.01 12.35
CA PHE A 172 12.37 4.49 11.47
C PHE A 172 10.98 5.09 11.74
N PHE A 173 10.12 5.03 10.74
CA PHE A 173 8.72 5.40 10.82
C PHE A 173 7.86 4.23 10.34
N VAL A 174 6.76 3.94 11.05
CA VAL A 174 5.81 2.89 10.67
C VAL A 174 4.46 3.53 10.39
N TYR A 175 3.91 3.33 9.20
CA TYR A 175 2.61 3.85 8.81
C TYR A 175 1.71 2.79 8.22
N GLY A 176 0.41 2.94 8.48
CA GLY A 176 -0.63 2.26 7.73
C GLY A 176 -0.92 3.05 6.46
N VAL A 177 -1.16 2.35 5.37
CA VAL A 177 -1.55 2.91 4.07
C VAL A 177 -2.85 2.28 3.61
N ASP A 178 -3.38 2.69 2.46
CA ASP A 178 -4.42 1.92 1.76
C ASP A 178 -5.80 1.80 2.45
N SER A 179 -6.09 2.75 3.35
CA SER A 179 -7.32 2.81 4.12
C SER A 179 -8.56 3.01 3.27
N LEU A 180 -8.50 3.80 2.20
CA LEU A 180 -9.58 3.90 1.22
C LEU A 180 -9.47 2.79 0.18
N SER A 181 -10.43 1.87 0.20
CA SER A 181 -10.44 0.72 -0.71
C SER A 181 -11.80 0.49 -1.36
N TYR A 182 -11.75 0.06 -2.61
CA TYR A 182 -12.90 -0.45 -3.35
C TYR A 182 -12.71 -1.92 -3.67
N LYS A 183 -13.79 -2.69 -3.54
CA LYS A 183 -13.85 -4.12 -3.89
C LYS A 183 -15.09 -4.39 -4.72
N TYR A 184 -14.92 -5.10 -5.83
CA TYR A 184 -16.01 -5.57 -6.67
C TYR A 184 -15.85 -7.07 -6.94
N SER A 185 -16.82 -7.85 -6.47
CA SER A 185 -16.89 -9.29 -6.73
C SER A 185 -17.80 -9.55 -7.93
N SER A 186 -17.26 -10.22 -8.95
CA SER A 186 -17.96 -10.58 -10.18
C SER A 186 -17.84 -12.09 -10.44
N VAL A 187 -18.49 -12.58 -11.50
CA VAL A 187 -18.33 -13.97 -11.95
C VAL A 187 -16.90 -14.28 -12.42
N SER A 188 -16.15 -13.26 -12.84
CA SER A 188 -14.76 -13.37 -13.29
C SER A 188 -13.76 -13.39 -12.14
N GLY A 189 -14.23 -13.13 -10.91
CA GLY A 189 -13.41 -12.98 -9.71
C GLY A 189 -13.52 -11.60 -9.07
N VAL A 190 -12.54 -11.26 -8.24
CA VAL A 190 -12.57 -10.08 -7.38
C VAL A 190 -11.60 -9.02 -7.89
N TYR A 191 -12.15 -7.87 -8.26
CA TYR A 191 -11.41 -6.64 -8.52
C TYR A 191 -11.22 -5.89 -7.20
N LYS A 192 -10.04 -5.29 -7.01
CA LYS A 192 -9.74 -4.42 -5.87
C LYS A 192 -9.03 -3.16 -6.36
N MET A 193 -9.32 -2.04 -5.71
CA MET A 193 -8.58 -0.79 -5.86
C MET A 193 -8.32 -0.21 -4.47
N ARG A 194 -7.16 0.41 -4.28
CA ARG A 194 -6.78 1.02 -3.01
C ARG A 194 -6.01 2.30 -3.24
N MET A 195 -6.35 3.34 -2.50
CA MET A 195 -5.65 4.62 -2.60
C MET A 195 -4.40 4.59 -1.73
N PHE A 196 -3.28 5.03 -2.25
CA PHE A 196 -1.99 4.98 -1.57
C PHE A 196 -1.26 6.30 -1.81
N ASN A 197 -1.10 7.12 -0.77
CA ASN A 197 -0.27 8.32 -0.78
C ASN A 197 -0.49 9.24 -1.99
N GLY A 198 -1.75 9.53 -2.34
CA GLY A 198 -2.09 10.31 -3.54
C GLY A 198 -1.91 9.56 -4.87
N GLY A 199 -1.95 8.23 -4.82
CA GLY A 199 -1.96 7.36 -5.99
C GLY A 199 -2.94 6.22 -5.83
N LEU A 200 -2.96 5.30 -6.81
CA LEU A 200 -3.94 4.22 -6.89
C LEU A 200 -3.24 2.90 -7.22
N VAL A 201 -3.44 1.88 -6.38
CA VAL A 201 -3.07 0.50 -6.69
C VAL A 201 -4.32 -0.32 -7.01
N SER A 202 -4.28 -1.04 -8.12
CA SER A 202 -5.39 -1.87 -8.59
C SER A 202 -4.99 -3.32 -8.68
N LYS A 203 -5.99 -4.21 -8.60
CA LYS A 203 -5.84 -5.63 -8.82
C LYS A 203 -7.04 -6.15 -9.61
N GLU A 204 -6.72 -6.84 -10.69
CA GLU A 204 -7.67 -7.59 -11.50
C GLU A 204 -7.72 -9.07 -11.05
N PRO A 205 -8.80 -9.80 -11.36
CA PRO A 205 -8.90 -11.23 -11.09
C PRO A 205 -7.73 -12.02 -11.69
N GLY A 206 -7.12 -12.90 -10.88
CA GLY A 206 -5.98 -13.73 -11.30
C GLY A 206 -4.63 -12.99 -11.34
N GLY A 207 -4.61 -11.67 -11.17
CA GLY A 207 -3.39 -10.86 -11.15
C GLY A 207 -2.90 -10.47 -9.75
N ASN A 208 -1.69 -9.91 -9.73
CA ASN A 208 -1.16 -9.18 -8.58
C ASN A 208 -1.66 -7.74 -8.60
N PHE A 209 -1.47 -7.03 -7.48
CA PHE A 209 -1.64 -5.58 -7.48
C PHE A 209 -0.63 -4.92 -8.44
N PHE A 210 -1.02 -3.81 -9.04
CA PHE A 210 -0.18 -2.95 -9.87
C PHE A 210 -0.53 -1.49 -9.60
N VAL A 211 0.44 -0.59 -9.81
CA VAL A 211 0.23 0.86 -9.68
C VAL A 211 -0.51 1.38 -10.92
N SER A 212 -1.73 1.87 -10.72
CA SER A 212 -2.57 2.50 -11.75
C SER A 212 -2.40 4.02 -11.80
N SER A 213 -2.16 4.65 -10.66
CA SER A 213 -1.79 6.06 -10.53
C SER A 213 -0.60 6.17 -9.59
N GLN A 214 0.35 7.02 -9.93
CA GLN A 214 1.62 7.12 -9.24
C GLN A 214 1.44 7.77 -7.86
N PRO A 215 2.05 7.23 -6.79
CA PRO A 215 2.09 7.89 -5.50
C PRO A 215 2.74 9.27 -5.60
N LEU A 216 2.24 10.21 -4.80
CA LEU A 216 2.72 11.59 -4.79
C LEU A 216 4.10 11.67 -4.13
N ILE A 217 5.10 12.02 -4.93
CA ILE A 217 6.50 12.14 -4.53
C ILE A 217 7.07 13.42 -5.13
N ARG A 218 7.92 14.12 -4.38
CA ARG A 218 8.67 15.28 -4.88
C ARG A 218 10.15 15.04 -4.67
N SER A 219 10.93 15.16 -5.73
CA SER A 219 12.40 15.12 -5.68
C SER A 219 12.99 16.41 -6.22
N ILE A 220 14.18 16.75 -5.73
CA ILE A 220 15.11 17.66 -6.38
C ILE A 220 16.32 16.82 -6.74
N GLU A 221 16.54 16.64 -8.05
CA GLU A 221 17.58 15.80 -8.61
C GLU A 221 18.81 16.63 -8.99
N ASN A 222 19.98 16.05 -8.76
CA ASN A 222 21.26 16.59 -9.15
C ASN A 222 22.09 15.51 -9.86
N SER A 223 22.07 15.57 -11.19
CA SER A 223 22.65 14.59 -12.12
C SER A 223 22.06 13.19 -11.94
N ASP A 224 22.61 12.39 -11.01
CA ASP A 224 22.23 11.00 -10.73
C ASP A 224 22.00 10.77 -9.22
N SER A 225 21.73 11.84 -8.47
CA SER A 225 21.52 11.81 -7.02
C SER A 225 20.39 12.74 -6.60
N TYR A 226 19.88 12.58 -5.38
CA TYR A 226 18.87 13.47 -4.83
C TYR A 226 19.53 14.51 -3.93
N ASP A 227 19.21 15.78 -4.13
CA ASP A 227 19.45 16.83 -3.13
C ASP A 227 18.34 16.79 -2.07
N SER A 228 17.11 16.49 -2.49
CA SER A 228 15.97 16.27 -1.60
C SER A 228 15.00 15.24 -2.16
N LEU A 229 14.44 14.42 -1.27
CA LEU A 229 13.37 13.46 -1.56
C LEU A 229 12.26 13.61 -0.52
N SER A 230 11.05 13.96 -0.98
CA SER A 230 9.88 14.16 -0.15
C SER A 230 8.79 13.16 -0.54
N LEU A 231 8.39 12.32 0.42
CA LEU A 231 7.31 11.34 0.26
C LEU A 231 6.08 11.83 1.02
N TYR A 232 4.92 11.80 0.37
CA TYR A 232 3.66 12.07 1.05
C TYR A 232 3.17 10.81 1.75
N GLN A 233 2.68 10.97 2.98
CA GLN A 233 2.03 9.89 3.73
C GLN A 233 0.61 10.32 4.06
N THR A 234 -0.36 9.75 3.36
CA THR A 234 -1.77 10.12 3.53
C THR A 234 -2.45 9.19 4.51
N ASP A 235 -3.08 9.74 5.53
CA ASP A 235 -4.04 9.04 6.36
C ASP A 235 -5.45 9.56 6.02
N TYR A 236 -6.44 8.68 6.06
CA TYR A 236 -7.82 9.04 5.73
C TYR A 236 -8.72 8.74 6.91
N ASP A 237 -9.42 9.75 7.37
CA ASP A 237 -10.47 9.62 8.38
C ASP A 237 -11.82 10.00 7.80
N MET A 238 -12.87 9.42 8.35
CA MET A 238 -14.24 9.63 7.90
C MET A 238 -14.94 10.58 8.87
N ALA A 239 -15.76 11.50 8.35
CA ALA A 239 -16.67 12.25 9.19
C ALA A 239 -17.55 11.29 10.00
N LEU A 240 -17.81 11.61 11.28
CA LEU A 240 -18.64 10.79 12.17
C LEU A 240 -20.05 10.52 11.61
N SER A 241 -20.54 11.41 10.73
CA SER A 241 -21.82 11.29 10.03
C SER A 241 -21.77 10.47 8.73
N SER A 242 -20.58 10.10 8.25
CA SER A 242 -20.40 9.40 6.98
C SER A 242 -20.34 7.88 7.16
N PRO A 243 -21.00 7.12 6.27
CA PRO A 243 -20.92 5.66 6.28
C PRO A 243 -19.49 5.18 5.98
N LYS A 244 -18.92 4.34 6.85
CA LYS A 244 -17.61 3.68 6.63
C LYS A 244 -17.57 2.76 5.41
N SER A 245 -18.74 2.41 4.85
CA SER A 245 -18.85 1.63 3.64
C SER A 245 -20.07 2.06 2.82
N VAL A 246 -19.88 2.20 1.51
CA VAL A 246 -20.93 2.54 0.56
C VAL A 246 -20.95 1.55 -0.59
N MET A 247 -22.15 1.24 -1.09
CA MET A 247 -22.37 0.31 -2.20
C MET A 247 -22.57 1.09 -3.51
N ALA A 248 -23.15 0.45 -4.53
CA ALA A 248 -23.51 1.10 -5.78
C ALA A 248 -24.40 2.33 -5.54
N GLY A 249 -24.11 3.43 -6.24
CA GLY A 249 -24.80 4.70 -6.07
C GLY A 249 -24.01 5.88 -6.61
N ASN A 250 -24.63 7.06 -6.53
CA ASN A 250 -24.00 8.34 -6.86
C ASN A 250 -23.68 9.08 -5.56
N TYR A 251 -22.43 9.42 -5.37
CA TYR A 251 -21.96 10.05 -4.14
C TYR A 251 -21.19 11.34 -4.48
N ASN A 252 -21.34 12.32 -3.61
CA ASN A 252 -20.45 13.47 -3.55
C ASN A 252 -19.41 13.18 -2.47
N PHE A 253 -18.17 13.03 -2.91
CA PHE A 253 -16.99 12.85 -2.09
C PHE A 253 -16.43 14.22 -1.78
N GLU A 254 -16.49 14.63 -0.51
CA GLU A 254 -15.78 15.81 -0.06
C GLU A 254 -14.50 15.37 0.63
N ALA A 255 -13.36 15.78 0.09
CA ALA A 255 -12.05 15.57 0.69
C ALA A 255 -11.52 16.89 1.21
N ARG A 256 -11.09 16.91 2.48
CA ARG A 256 -10.53 18.09 3.14
C ARG A 256 -9.21 17.77 3.83
N ASN A 257 -8.19 18.56 3.55
CA ASN A 257 -6.89 18.44 4.19
C ASN A 257 -6.92 19.03 5.60
N GLN A 258 -6.74 18.20 6.62
CA GLN A 258 -6.67 18.62 8.04
C GLN A 258 -5.23 18.98 8.47
N GLY A 259 -4.26 18.87 7.55
CA GLY A 259 -2.86 19.03 7.83
C GLY A 259 -2.22 17.74 8.32
N GLY A 260 -1.08 17.86 8.99
CA GLY A 260 -0.34 16.74 9.53
C GLY A 260 1.06 17.21 9.94
N THR A 261 1.92 16.27 10.29
CA THR A 261 3.29 16.57 10.73
C THR A 261 4.28 16.33 9.60
N ASP A 262 5.08 17.35 9.30
CA ASP A 262 6.20 17.20 8.38
C ASP A 262 7.43 16.74 9.18
N ASN A 263 8.00 15.59 8.80
CA ASN A 263 9.25 15.08 9.36
C ASN A 263 10.35 15.33 8.32
N SER A 264 11.42 16.02 8.70
CA SER A 264 12.59 16.27 7.84
C SER A 264 13.84 15.81 8.55
N VAL A 265 14.66 15.05 7.83
CA VAL A 265 15.92 14.49 8.30
C VAL A 265 16.95 14.49 7.17
N THR A 266 18.19 14.84 7.51
CA THR A 266 19.31 14.74 6.57
C THR A 266 19.93 13.36 6.67
N ILE A 267 19.95 12.62 5.56
CA ILE A 267 20.24 11.18 5.54
C ILE A 267 21.21 10.81 4.41
N TYR A 268 21.85 9.66 4.55
CA TYR A 268 22.71 9.04 3.52
C TYR A 268 22.05 7.83 2.86
N SER A 269 21.12 7.19 3.56
CA SER A 269 20.42 6.01 3.08
C SER A 269 18.97 6.00 3.57
N LEU A 270 18.07 5.64 2.67
CA LEU A 270 16.66 5.39 2.89
C LEU A 270 16.36 3.95 2.50
N ARG A 271 15.85 3.16 3.45
CA ARG A 271 15.32 1.82 3.24
C ARG A 271 13.80 1.86 3.43
N MET A 272 13.06 1.24 2.52
CA MET A 272 11.60 1.18 2.57
C MET A 272 11.14 -0.28 2.58
N GLY A 273 10.38 -0.64 3.62
CA GLY A 273 9.76 -1.95 3.76
C GLY A 273 8.25 -1.86 3.56
N PHE A 274 7.68 -2.89 2.93
CA PHE A 274 6.24 -2.97 2.66
C PHE A 274 5.69 -4.30 3.14
N THR A 275 4.56 -4.28 3.83
CA THR A 275 3.83 -5.49 4.23
C THR A 275 2.37 -5.36 3.84
N GLY A 276 1.79 -6.44 3.29
CA GLY A 276 0.40 -6.47 2.86
C GLY A 276 0.24 -6.92 1.41
N ASP A 277 -1.00 -6.92 0.92
CA ASP A 277 -1.33 -7.45 -0.41
C ASP A 277 -0.71 -6.60 -1.54
N SER A 278 -0.55 -5.29 -1.32
CA SER A 278 -0.04 -4.32 -2.31
C SER A 278 1.50 -4.18 -2.31
N SER A 279 2.18 -4.82 -1.36
CA SER A 279 3.64 -4.70 -1.14
C SER A 279 4.47 -4.93 -2.40
N THR A 280 4.16 -5.96 -3.19
CA THR A 280 4.90 -6.27 -4.41
C THR A 280 4.75 -5.19 -5.48
N ALA A 281 3.54 -4.65 -5.65
CA ALA A 281 3.27 -3.58 -6.60
C ALA A 281 4.09 -2.32 -6.28
N LEU A 282 4.11 -1.95 -4.98
CA LEU A 282 4.82 -0.78 -4.49
C LEU A 282 6.34 -0.96 -4.63
N ARG A 283 6.89 -2.10 -4.20
CA ARG A 283 8.32 -2.41 -4.40
C ARG A 283 8.72 -2.30 -5.87
N SER A 284 7.98 -2.96 -6.77
CA SER A 284 8.27 -2.89 -8.21
C SER A 284 8.21 -1.47 -8.77
N TYR A 285 7.30 -0.63 -8.28
CA TYR A 285 7.20 0.77 -8.69
C TYR A 285 8.46 1.58 -8.33
N TYR A 286 8.92 1.52 -7.08
CA TYR A 286 10.10 2.28 -6.67
C TYR A 286 11.39 1.75 -7.32
N LEU A 287 11.52 0.42 -7.47
CA LEU A 287 12.65 -0.19 -8.18
C LEU A 287 12.73 0.27 -9.64
N SER A 288 11.58 0.39 -10.32
CA SER A 288 11.56 0.69 -11.75
C SER A 288 11.63 2.19 -12.07
N ASN A 289 11.22 3.07 -11.15
CA ASN A 289 10.99 4.49 -11.45
C ASN A 289 11.83 5.46 -10.59
N TRP A 290 12.40 5.02 -9.48
CA TRP A 290 13.02 5.91 -8.48
C TRP A 290 14.49 5.57 -8.15
N GLY A 291 15.11 4.67 -8.92
CA GLY A 291 16.52 4.30 -8.73
C GLY A 291 16.80 3.55 -7.42
N PHE A 292 15.79 2.93 -6.82
CA PHE A 292 15.98 2.09 -5.65
C PHE A 292 16.50 0.70 -6.06
N ASP A 293 17.30 0.10 -5.19
CA ASP A 293 17.76 -1.28 -5.30
C ASP A 293 16.98 -2.19 -4.35
N SER A 294 16.91 -3.48 -4.70
CA SER A 294 16.31 -4.48 -3.82
C SER A 294 17.37 -5.06 -2.88
N ASN A 295 17.05 -5.22 -1.60
CA ASN A 295 17.91 -5.87 -0.64
C ASN A 295 17.12 -6.80 0.29
N THR A 296 17.73 -7.91 0.68
CA THR A 296 17.13 -8.89 1.60
C THR A 296 17.84 -8.85 2.94
N TYR A 297 17.10 -8.57 4.00
CA TYR A 297 17.60 -8.48 5.35
C TYR A 297 17.22 -9.72 6.14
N TYR A 298 18.22 -10.39 6.70
CA TYR A 298 18.03 -11.56 7.56
C TYR A 298 19.16 -11.66 8.58
N PHE A 299 18.92 -12.45 9.63
CA PHE A 299 19.93 -12.82 10.61
C PHE A 299 20.21 -14.32 10.48
N SER A 300 21.48 -14.69 10.46
CA SER A 300 21.91 -16.06 10.57
C SER A 300 21.74 -16.58 12.00
N SER A 301 21.56 -17.89 12.17
CA SER A 301 21.48 -18.50 13.50
C SER A 301 22.77 -18.31 14.32
N SER A 302 23.91 -18.12 13.65
CA SER A 302 25.18 -17.75 14.29
C SER A 302 25.21 -16.31 14.81
N GLU A 303 24.44 -15.40 14.22
CA GLU A 303 24.32 -14.03 14.72
C GLU A 303 23.34 -13.96 15.89
N SER A 304 22.16 -14.53 15.74
CA SER A 304 21.19 -14.65 16.82
C SER A 304 20.10 -15.64 16.42
N THR A 305 19.95 -16.73 17.17
CA THR A 305 18.91 -17.73 16.93
C THR A 305 17.52 -17.13 16.99
N MET A 306 17.28 -16.20 17.92
CA MET A 306 15.98 -15.53 18.04
C MET A 306 15.71 -14.60 16.86
N ALA A 307 16.70 -13.83 16.42
CA ALA A 307 16.55 -12.96 15.24
C ALA A 307 16.37 -13.78 13.96
N ALA A 308 17.10 -14.89 13.80
CA ALA A 308 16.96 -15.78 12.64
C ALA A 308 15.54 -16.36 12.53
N ASN A 309 14.89 -16.65 13.66
CA ASN A 309 13.51 -17.14 13.69
C ASN A 309 12.46 -16.07 13.34
N MET A 310 12.85 -14.79 13.22
CA MET A 310 11.95 -13.72 12.75
C MET A 310 11.76 -13.76 11.22
N GLY A 311 12.58 -14.51 10.50
CA GLY A 311 12.52 -14.63 9.04
C GLY A 311 13.40 -13.60 8.33
N PHE A 312 12.94 -13.16 7.17
CA PHE A 312 13.62 -12.18 6.33
C PHE A 312 12.66 -11.07 5.89
N GLU A 313 13.22 -9.90 5.59
CA GLU A 313 12.51 -8.77 4.99
C GLU A 313 13.13 -8.46 3.63
N GLU A 314 12.30 -8.39 2.60
CA GLU A 314 12.68 -7.97 1.25
C GLU A 314 12.25 -6.52 1.05
N ASP A 315 13.21 -5.62 1.20
CA ASP A 315 12.99 -4.19 1.19
C ASP A 315 13.70 -3.56 -0.01
N ILE A 316 13.41 -2.28 -0.23
CA ILE A 316 14.09 -1.47 -1.23
C ILE A 316 14.96 -0.43 -0.54
N VAL A 317 16.08 -0.06 -1.16
CA VAL A 317 17.08 0.83 -0.56
C VAL A 317 17.54 1.84 -1.60
N TYR A 318 17.68 3.08 -1.18
CA TYR A 318 18.36 4.13 -1.91
C TYR A 318 19.45 4.72 -1.00
N SER A 319 20.68 4.83 -1.51
CA SER A 319 21.80 5.38 -0.75
C SER A 319 22.75 6.16 -1.64
N GLN A 320 23.38 7.20 -1.08
CA GLN A 320 24.37 8.03 -1.77
C GLN A 320 25.45 8.52 -0.80
N ASP A 321 26.62 8.88 -1.34
CA ASP A 321 27.80 9.28 -0.56
C ASP A 321 27.63 10.65 0.11
N ALA A 322 26.86 11.55 -0.50
CA ALA A 322 26.55 12.87 0.03
C ALA A 322 25.19 12.86 0.73
N ALA A 323 25.08 13.49 1.89
CA ALA A 323 23.81 13.56 2.60
C ALA A 323 22.78 14.37 1.81
N PHE A 324 21.52 13.93 1.85
CA PHE A 324 20.38 14.58 1.21
C PHE A 324 19.24 14.82 2.19
N ASP A 325 18.35 15.75 1.86
CA ASP A 325 17.21 16.08 2.70
C ASP A 325 16.01 15.16 2.40
N PHE A 326 15.72 14.27 3.34
CA PHE A 326 14.57 13.38 3.26
C PHE A 326 13.41 13.92 4.09
N ARG A 327 12.23 13.96 3.48
CA ARG A 327 11.01 14.44 4.12
C ARG A 327 9.87 13.44 4.01
N ILE A 328 9.15 13.26 5.10
CA ILE A 328 7.84 12.60 5.12
C ILE A 328 6.80 13.65 5.45
N LEU A 329 5.93 13.92 4.47
CA LEU A 329 4.88 14.92 4.54
C LEU A 329 3.56 14.22 4.91
N GLU A 330 3.27 14.14 6.21
CA GLU A 330 2.04 13.48 6.69
C GLU A 330 0.82 14.36 6.40
N ARG A 331 -0.23 13.80 5.81
CA ARG A 331 -1.47 14.52 5.50
C ARG A 331 -2.66 13.69 5.94
N THR A 332 -3.43 14.21 6.88
CA THR A 332 -4.73 13.65 7.28
C THR A 332 -5.81 14.24 6.39
N ILE A 333 -6.45 13.39 5.60
CA ILE A 333 -7.51 13.76 4.67
C ILE A 333 -8.84 13.30 5.23
N HIS A 334 -9.68 14.27 5.57
CA HIS A 334 -11.03 14.04 6.02
C HIS A 334 -11.95 13.82 4.85
N VAL A 335 -12.58 12.65 4.77
CA VAL A 335 -13.48 12.26 3.69
C VAL A 335 -14.91 12.20 4.19
N THR A 336 -15.81 12.88 3.48
CA THR A 336 -17.24 12.87 3.76
C THR A 336 -18.01 12.29 2.56
N PHE A 337 -18.96 11.41 2.86
CA PHE A 337 -19.80 10.72 1.89
C PHE A 337 -21.22 11.25 1.99
N ASN A 338 -21.64 11.97 0.96
CA ASN A 338 -23.02 12.42 0.84
C ASN A 338 -23.67 11.71 -0.34
N THR A 339 -24.81 11.06 -0.11
CA THR A 339 -25.66 10.59 -1.21
C THR A 339 -26.12 11.79 -2.01
N ARG A 340 -25.98 11.71 -3.33
CA ARG A 340 -26.41 12.78 -4.22
C ARG A 340 -27.92 12.79 -4.44
#